data_AF-A0A4S3J999-F1
#
_entry.id   AF-A0A4S3J999-F1
#
_cell.length_a   1.000
_cell.length_b   1.000
_cell.length_c   1.000
_cell.angle_alpha   90.00
_cell.angle_beta   90.00
_cell.angle_gamma   90.00
#
_symmetry.space_group_name_H-M   'P 1'
#
loop_
_entity.id
_entity.type
_entity.pdbx_description
1 polymer ?
#
loop_
_entity_poly.entity_id
_entity_poly.type
_entity_poly.pdbx_seq_one_letter_code
_entity_poly.pdbx_strand_id
1 'polypeptide(L)'
;MRLSTPIITFLCIVSYAFGATPEQSKFEKYQSLSRFRPLDLDDSTYEDLTSQPRDYYVAVILTATDVRYGCSLCREFQPEWELIARSWNKGSEPDGLKLLFGSLDFSNGKATFQKLMLQTAPVLLVFPPTLGAFAKVDDAPLRFDFSGPVVHLD
;
A
#
# COMPACT_ATOMS: atom_id res chain seq x y z
N MET A 1 46.02 -0.30 62.56
CA MET A 1 45.12 -1.28 61.92
C MET A 1 43.78 -0.57 61.74
N ARG A 2 43.52 0.11 60.62
CA ARG A 2 42.97 -0.39 59.34
C ARG A 2 41.71 -1.25 59.46
N LEU A 3 40.77 -0.95 58.55
CA LEU A 3 39.46 -1.52 58.20
C LEU A 3 38.26 -0.85 58.91
N SER A 4 37.22 -0.35 58.23
CA SER A 4 36.87 -0.32 56.80
C SER A 4 35.66 0.60 56.58
N THR A 5 35.64 1.21 55.41
CA THR A 5 34.80 2.30 54.88
C THR A 5 33.40 1.79 54.39
N PRO A 6 32.55 2.61 53.72
CA PRO A 6 31.25 3.08 54.18
C PRO A 6 30.02 2.43 53.50
N ILE A 7 28.85 2.55 54.13
CA ILE A 7 27.54 2.24 53.54
C ILE A 7 27.15 3.38 52.58
N ILE A 8 27.71 3.36 51.37
CA ILE A 8 27.28 4.18 50.24
C ILE A 8 27.01 3.20 49.10
N THR A 9 25.73 3.03 48.75
CA THR A 9 25.18 2.83 47.39
C THR A 9 23.82 2.15 47.50
N PHE A 10 22.81 2.89 47.96
CA PHE A 10 21.40 2.60 47.67
C PHE A 10 20.86 3.79 46.87
N LEU A 11 21.39 3.97 45.66
CA LEU A 11 20.96 5.02 44.74
C LEU A 11 20.78 4.38 43.35
N CYS A 12 19.57 4.55 42.82
CA CYS A 12 19.22 4.43 41.40
C CYS A 12 19.21 3.02 40.78
N ILE A 13 18.17 2.25 41.08
CA ILE A 13 17.51 1.46 40.03
C ILE A 13 16.32 2.29 39.52
N VAL A 14 16.63 3.44 38.89
CA VAL A 14 15.66 4.07 38.00
C VAL A 14 15.73 3.25 36.72
N SER A 15 14.85 2.26 36.62
CA SER A 15 14.57 1.56 35.38
C SER A 15 14.11 2.60 34.36
N TYR A 16 15.04 3.10 33.56
CA TYR A 16 14.72 3.80 32.32
C TYR A 16 14.08 2.75 31.40
N ALA A 17 12.77 2.60 31.51
CA ALA A 17 11.99 2.03 30.43
C ALA A 17 12.11 3.00 29.26
N PHE A 18 13.05 2.72 28.35
CA PHE A 18 13.09 3.33 27.03
C PHE A 18 11.80 2.88 26.32
N GLY A 19 10.72 3.65 26.50
CA GLY A 19 9.52 3.48 25.72
C GLY A 19 9.87 3.80 24.27
N ALA A 20 10.03 2.77 23.45
CA ALA A 20 10.08 2.95 22.00
C ALA A 20 8.79 3.68 21.61
N THR A 21 8.91 4.86 21.01
CA THR A 21 7.77 5.49 20.33
C THR A 21 7.25 4.49 19.31
N PRO A 22 5.95 4.16 19.30
CA PRO A 22 5.43 3.22 18.32
C PRO A 22 5.73 3.78 16.93
N GLU A 23 6.56 3.06 16.18
CA GLU A 23 6.81 3.35 14.78
C GLU A 23 5.46 3.29 14.06
N GLN A 24 5.07 4.38 13.40
CA GLN A 24 3.80 4.42 12.67
C GLN A 24 3.76 3.27 11.66
N SER A 25 2.66 2.50 11.65
CA SER A 25 2.57 1.38 10.73
C SER A 25 2.61 1.87 9.29
N LYS A 26 3.18 1.05 8.39
CA LYS A 26 3.20 1.33 6.94
C LYS A 26 1.81 1.65 6.42
N PHE A 27 0.78 0.93 6.89
CA PHE A 27 -0.61 1.20 6.54
C PHE A 27 -1.05 2.61 6.94
N GLU A 28 -0.88 3.00 8.22
CA GLU A 28 -1.31 4.32 8.72
C GLU A 28 -0.59 5.46 8.00
N LYS A 29 0.71 5.28 7.69
CA LYS A 29 1.50 6.23 6.90
C LYS A 29 0.81 6.49 5.55
N TYR A 30 0.52 5.44 4.78
CA TYR A 30 -0.08 5.59 3.46
C TYR A 30 -1.57 5.97 3.51
N GLN A 31 -2.35 5.45 4.46
CA GLN A 31 -3.77 5.79 4.64
C GLN A 31 -3.94 7.30 4.89
N SER A 32 -3.02 7.92 5.63
CA SER A 32 -3.05 9.36 5.88
C SER A 32 -2.89 10.20 4.60
N LEU A 33 -2.22 9.67 3.58
CA LEU A 33 -1.97 10.32 2.29
C LEU A 33 -3.11 10.06 1.29
N SER A 34 -3.86 8.97 1.45
CA SER A 34 -4.89 8.54 0.49
C SER A 34 -6.31 9.02 0.81
N ARG A 35 -6.53 9.91 1.79
CA ARG A 35 -7.87 10.24 2.32
C ARG A 35 -8.93 10.62 1.27
N PHE A 36 -8.54 11.26 0.17
CA PHE A 36 -9.47 11.78 -0.85
C PHE A 36 -9.20 11.29 -2.27
N ARG A 37 -8.14 10.50 -2.48
CA ARG A 37 -7.72 10.01 -3.79
C ARG A 37 -6.85 8.76 -3.61
N PRO A 38 -6.74 7.90 -4.63
CA PRO A 38 -5.70 6.86 -4.65
C PRO A 38 -4.32 7.47 -4.42
N LEU A 39 -3.39 6.70 -3.87
CA LEU A 39 -1.98 7.06 -3.76
C LEU A 39 -1.39 7.22 -5.17
N ASP A 40 -0.77 8.36 -5.44
CA ASP A 40 0.03 8.53 -6.64
C ASP A 40 1.39 7.87 -6.40
N LEU A 41 1.62 6.74 -7.06
CA LEU A 41 2.81 5.92 -6.89
C LEU A 41 3.86 6.22 -7.96
N ASP A 42 5.08 5.94 -7.60
CA ASP A 42 6.24 5.76 -8.46
C ASP A 42 6.83 4.35 -8.25
N ASP A 43 7.90 4.02 -8.95
CA ASP A 43 8.58 2.72 -8.81
C ASP A 43 8.95 2.38 -7.35
N SER A 44 9.43 3.37 -6.58
CA SER A 44 9.91 3.15 -5.20
C SER A 44 8.76 2.95 -4.20
N THR A 45 7.72 3.77 -4.30
CA THR A 45 6.56 3.73 -3.43
C THR A 45 5.65 2.56 -3.78
N TYR A 46 5.62 2.13 -5.05
CA TYR A 46 4.99 0.86 -5.44
C TYR A 46 5.68 -0.33 -4.77
N GLU A 47 7.01 -0.41 -4.83
CA GLU A 47 7.77 -1.49 -4.22
C GLU A 47 7.62 -1.49 -2.69
N ASP A 48 7.72 -0.32 -2.04
CA ASP A 48 7.50 -0.23 -0.59
C ASP A 48 6.07 -0.64 -0.20
N LEU A 49 5.05 -0.11 -0.89
CA LEU A 49 3.65 -0.37 -0.56
C LEU A 49 3.25 -1.84 -0.75
N THR A 50 3.81 -2.50 -1.78
CA THR A 50 3.50 -3.89 -2.16
C THR A 50 4.52 -4.91 -1.64
N SER A 51 5.58 -4.48 -0.95
CA SER A 51 6.57 -5.38 -0.30
C SER A 51 5.98 -6.09 0.91
N GLN A 52 6.46 -7.30 1.19
CA GLN A 52 6.08 -8.06 2.37
C GLN A 52 6.99 -7.71 3.56
N PRO A 53 6.52 -7.88 4.81
CA PRO A 53 5.18 -8.33 5.23
C PRO A 53 4.12 -7.20 5.24
N ARG A 54 2.83 -7.55 5.10
CA ARG A 54 1.70 -6.59 5.14
C ARG A 54 0.48 -7.19 5.85
N ASP A 55 -0.19 -6.39 6.65
CA ASP A 55 -1.47 -6.71 7.31
C ASP A 55 -2.69 -6.04 6.64
N TYR A 56 -2.53 -5.60 5.39
CA TYR A 56 -3.54 -4.86 4.61
C TYR A 56 -3.53 -5.28 3.14
N TYR A 57 -4.66 -5.10 2.46
CA TYR A 57 -4.77 -5.22 1.02
C TYR A 57 -4.22 -3.98 0.32
N VAL A 58 -3.67 -4.18 -0.87
CA VAL A 58 -3.32 -3.07 -1.78
C VAL A 58 -3.94 -3.34 -3.14
N ALA A 59 -4.75 -2.41 -3.62
CA ALA A 59 -5.24 -2.42 -4.99
C ALA A 59 -4.52 -1.33 -5.79
N VAL A 60 -3.75 -1.71 -6.81
CA VAL A 60 -2.99 -0.79 -7.65
C VAL A 60 -3.47 -0.85 -9.09
N ILE A 61 -3.91 0.28 -9.63
CA ILE A 61 -4.11 0.43 -11.07
C ILE A 61 -2.77 0.84 -11.71
N LEU A 62 -2.26 0.02 -12.62
CA LEU A 62 -1.15 0.37 -13.50
C LEU A 62 -1.74 0.98 -14.76
N THR A 63 -1.44 2.25 -15.01
CA THR A 63 -2.16 3.07 -16.00
C THR A 63 -1.19 3.90 -16.86
N ALA A 64 -1.72 4.57 -17.88
CA ALA A 64 -0.97 5.47 -18.76
C ALA A 64 -1.88 6.62 -19.23
N THR A 65 -2.15 7.58 -18.35
CA THR A 65 -3.17 8.62 -18.58
C THR A 65 -2.68 9.80 -19.42
N ASP A 66 -1.36 10.00 -19.49
CA ASP A 66 -0.77 11.02 -20.34
C ASP A 66 -1.18 10.80 -21.82
N VAL A 67 -1.63 11.88 -22.46
CA VAL A 67 -2.14 11.89 -23.83
C VAL A 67 -1.14 11.32 -24.84
N ARG A 68 0.16 11.44 -24.57
CA ARG A 68 1.23 10.92 -25.45
C ARG A 68 1.19 9.40 -25.63
N TYR A 69 0.58 8.67 -24.69
CA TYR A 69 0.46 7.21 -24.76
C TYR A 69 -0.80 6.76 -25.49
N GLY A 70 -1.72 7.67 -25.83
CA GLY A 70 -2.93 7.32 -26.59
C GLY A 70 -3.93 6.41 -25.88
N CYS A 71 -3.77 6.12 -24.58
CA CYS A 71 -4.67 5.21 -23.85
C CYS A 71 -5.99 5.90 -23.47
N SER A 72 -7.03 5.77 -24.31
CA SER A 72 -8.38 6.29 -24.01
C SER A 72 -8.98 5.62 -22.78
N LEU A 73 -8.90 4.29 -22.73
CA LEU A 73 -9.45 3.49 -21.63
C LEU A 73 -8.85 3.88 -20.27
N CYS A 74 -7.55 4.18 -20.21
CA CYS A 74 -6.88 4.66 -19.00
C CYS A 74 -7.49 5.97 -18.47
N ARG A 75 -7.79 6.92 -19.38
CA ARG A 75 -8.37 8.22 -19.03
C ARG A 75 -9.85 8.10 -18.65
N GLU A 76 -10.58 7.24 -19.34
CA GLU A 76 -11.99 6.96 -19.05
C GLU A 76 -12.17 6.23 -17.72
N PHE A 77 -11.27 5.30 -17.38
CA PHE A 77 -11.33 4.54 -16.13
C PHE A 77 -10.83 5.33 -14.91
N GLN A 78 -9.98 6.33 -15.10
CA GLN A 78 -9.41 7.14 -14.01
C GLN A 78 -10.47 7.72 -13.05
N PRO A 79 -11.54 8.42 -13.50
CA PRO A 79 -12.55 8.96 -12.58
C PRO A 79 -13.29 7.88 -11.78
N GLU A 80 -13.52 6.71 -12.38
CA GLU A 80 -14.15 5.57 -11.70
C GLU A 80 -13.23 5.00 -10.61
N TRP A 81 -11.94 4.85 -10.91
CA TRP A 81 -10.94 4.42 -9.94
C TRP A 81 -10.85 5.37 -8.74
N GLU A 82 -10.83 6.68 -9.01
CA GLU A 82 -10.82 7.67 -7.94
C GLU A 82 -12.13 7.67 -7.13
N LEU A 83 -13.27 7.43 -7.77
CA LEU A 83 -14.56 7.34 -7.09
C LEU A 83 -14.61 6.14 -6.14
N ILE A 84 -14.11 4.99 -6.55
CA ILE A 84 -14.03 3.79 -5.71
C ILE A 84 -13.14 4.06 -4.49
N ALA A 85 -11.93 4.58 -4.70
CA ALA A 85 -11.01 4.90 -3.61
C ALA A 85 -11.61 5.91 -2.62
N ARG A 86 -12.25 6.98 -3.13
CA ARG A 86 -12.95 7.98 -2.30
C ARG A 86 -14.10 7.36 -1.50
N SER A 87 -14.87 6.49 -2.13
CA SER A 87 -16.02 5.84 -1.49
C SER A 87 -15.57 4.91 -0.37
N TRP A 88 -14.49 4.15 -0.60
CA TRP A 88 -13.87 3.31 0.44
C TRP A 88 -13.39 4.15 1.63
N ASN A 89 -12.58 5.18 1.38
CA ASN A 89 -11.96 5.97 2.46
C ASN A 89 -12.95 6.80 3.28
N LYS A 90 -14.15 7.05 2.75
CA LYS A 90 -15.25 7.72 3.46
C LYS A 90 -16.22 6.75 4.13
N GLY A 91 -16.29 5.52 3.63
CA GLY A 91 -17.22 4.51 4.11
C GLY A 91 -16.82 3.96 5.48
N SER A 92 -17.75 3.26 6.12
CA SER A 92 -17.40 2.38 7.24
C SER A 92 -16.68 1.15 6.71
N GLU A 93 -15.42 0.98 7.09
CA GLU A 93 -14.65 -0.22 6.75
C GLU A 93 -15.25 -1.42 7.51
N PRO A 94 -15.42 -2.60 6.88
CA PRO A 94 -15.76 -3.83 7.58
C PRO A 94 -14.73 -4.13 8.67
N ASP A 95 -15.17 -4.71 9.79
CA ASP A 95 -14.33 -4.89 10.98
C ASP A 95 -12.94 -5.48 10.65
N GLY A 96 -11.92 -4.63 10.81
CA GLY A 96 -10.51 -4.98 10.64
C GLY A 96 -10.01 -5.11 9.19
N LEU A 97 -10.86 -4.90 8.17
CA LEU A 97 -10.45 -4.97 6.78
C LEU A 97 -9.73 -3.68 6.35
N LYS A 98 -8.41 -3.78 6.22
CA LYS A 98 -7.54 -2.69 5.76
C LYS A 98 -7.29 -2.79 4.26
N LEU A 99 -7.56 -1.72 3.51
CA LEU A 99 -7.34 -1.65 2.07
C LEU A 99 -6.81 -0.27 1.67
N LEU A 100 -5.77 -0.25 0.85
CA LEU A 100 -5.24 0.96 0.22
C LEU A 100 -5.40 0.90 -1.31
N PHE A 101 -5.76 2.03 -1.89
CA PHE A 101 -5.84 2.22 -3.33
C PHE A 101 -4.63 3.02 -3.81
N GLY A 102 -3.97 2.54 -4.86
CA GLY A 102 -2.84 3.21 -5.51
C GLY A 102 -3.02 3.29 -7.02
N SER A 103 -2.31 4.25 -7.62
CA SER A 103 -2.24 4.47 -9.06
C SER A 103 -0.77 4.61 -9.44
N LEU A 104 -0.30 3.74 -10.33
CA LEU A 104 1.04 3.83 -10.90
C LEU A 104 0.91 4.18 -12.39
N ASP A 105 1.15 5.45 -12.73
CA ASP A 105 1.22 5.88 -14.13
C ASP A 105 2.56 5.43 -14.76
N PHE A 106 2.51 4.98 -16.00
CA PHE A 106 3.69 4.55 -16.75
C PHE A 106 4.79 5.61 -16.78
N SER A 107 4.45 6.90 -16.71
CA SER A 107 5.43 8.00 -16.63
C SER A 107 6.32 7.93 -15.39
N ASN A 108 5.79 7.41 -14.27
CA ASN A 108 6.46 7.33 -12.97
C ASN A 108 6.86 5.89 -12.59
N GLY A 109 6.40 4.89 -13.35
CA GLY A 109 6.52 3.47 -13.02
C GLY A 109 7.20 2.61 -14.08
N LYS A 110 8.05 3.18 -14.94
CA LYS A 110 8.60 2.45 -16.11
C LYS A 110 9.34 1.18 -15.72
N ALA A 111 10.12 1.21 -14.62
CA ALA A 111 10.87 0.04 -14.19
C ALA A 111 9.93 -1.07 -13.71
N THR A 112 8.85 -0.71 -13.01
CA THR A 112 7.81 -1.63 -12.57
C THR A 112 7.07 -2.26 -13.76
N PHE A 113 6.66 -1.47 -14.75
CA PHE A 113 6.03 -2.00 -15.97
C PHE A 113 6.95 -2.99 -16.70
N GLN A 114 8.24 -2.69 -16.78
CA GLN A 114 9.23 -3.61 -17.36
C GLN A 114 9.40 -4.89 -16.52
N LYS A 115 9.55 -4.76 -15.20
CA LYS A 115 9.69 -5.88 -14.25
C LYS A 115 8.49 -6.83 -14.31
N LEU A 116 7.28 -6.29 -14.47
CA LEU A 116 6.04 -7.03 -14.60
C LEU A 116 5.72 -7.46 -16.04
N MET A 117 6.58 -7.10 -17.00
CA MET A 117 6.41 -7.37 -18.43
C MET A 117 5.04 -6.93 -18.98
N LEU A 118 4.51 -5.81 -18.50
CA LEU A 118 3.21 -5.30 -18.95
C LEU A 118 3.33 -4.69 -20.35
N GLN A 119 2.50 -5.19 -21.26
CA GLN A 119 2.41 -4.71 -22.65
C GLN A 119 1.18 -3.82 -22.88
N THR A 120 0.26 -3.77 -21.91
CA THR A 120 -1.04 -3.09 -21.99
C THR A 120 -1.32 -2.31 -20.72
N ALA A 121 -2.22 -1.34 -20.83
CA ALA A 121 -2.79 -0.59 -19.72
C ALA A 121 -4.25 -0.25 -20.04
N PRO A 122 -5.13 -0.12 -19.03
CA PRO A 122 -4.85 -0.31 -17.61
C PRO A 122 -4.76 -1.79 -17.20
N VAL A 123 -4.05 -2.08 -16.10
CA VAL A 123 -4.02 -3.40 -15.43
C VAL A 123 -4.23 -3.18 -13.94
N LEU A 124 -5.18 -3.89 -13.33
CA LEU A 124 -5.42 -3.82 -11.89
C LEU A 124 -4.78 -5.03 -11.20
N LEU A 125 -3.95 -4.76 -10.19
CA LEU A 125 -3.38 -5.76 -9.31
C LEU A 125 -3.92 -5.58 -7.90
N VAL A 126 -4.37 -6.67 -7.27
CA VAL A 126 -4.81 -6.69 -5.87
C VAL A 126 -3.92 -7.63 -5.08
N PHE A 127 -3.12 -7.05 -4.18
CA PHE A 127 -2.21 -7.76 -3.29
C PHE A 127 -2.94 -8.10 -2.00
N PRO A 128 -3.07 -9.39 -1.65
CA PRO A 128 -3.62 -9.77 -0.36
C PRO A 128 -2.64 -9.47 0.79
N PRO A 129 -3.14 -9.38 2.03
CA PRO A 129 -2.32 -9.38 3.23
C PRO A 129 -1.51 -10.67 3.32
N THR A 130 -0.32 -10.57 3.90
CA THR A 130 0.51 -11.72 4.27
C THR A 130 0.54 -11.96 5.78
N LEU A 131 0.00 -11.03 6.56
CA LEU A 131 -0.18 -11.13 8.02
C LEU A 131 -1.64 -10.89 8.42
N GLY A 132 -2.00 -11.35 9.62
CA GLY A 132 -3.30 -11.11 10.24
C GLY A 132 -4.42 -12.05 9.78
N ALA A 133 -5.64 -11.79 10.23
CA ALA A 133 -6.80 -12.66 10.01
C ALA A 133 -7.20 -12.80 8.53
N PHE A 134 -6.78 -11.86 7.69
CA PHE A 134 -7.07 -11.85 6.25
C PHE A 134 -5.90 -12.36 5.38
N ALA A 135 -4.84 -12.89 5.99
CA ALA A 135 -3.70 -13.43 5.26
C ALA A 135 -4.10 -14.57 4.33
N LYS A 136 -3.51 -14.61 3.13
CA LYS A 136 -3.72 -15.69 2.16
C LYS A 136 -2.49 -16.61 2.10
N VAL A 137 -2.73 -17.90 1.88
CA VAL A 137 -1.68 -18.91 1.71
C VAL A 137 -0.95 -18.72 0.38
N ASP A 138 -1.72 -18.43 -0.68
CA ASP A 138 -1.20 -17.92 -1.94
C ASP A 138 -1.35 -16.40 -1.93
N ASP A 139 -0.21 -15.71 -1.85
CA ASP A 139 -0.14 -14.26 -1.74
C ASP A 139 0.19 -13.57 -3.07
N ALA A 140 0.16 -14.33 -4.18
CA ALA A 140 0.28 -13.76 -5.51
C ALA A 140 -0.84 -12.73 -5.76
N PRO A 141 -0.53 -11.60 -6.41
CA PRO A 141 -1.52 -10.57 -6.68
C PRO A 141 -2.58 -11.09 -7.66
N LEU A 142 -3.85 -10.84 -7.34
CA LEU A 142 -4.95 -11.02 -8.28
C LEU A 142 -4.79 -10.01 -9.42
N ARG A 143 -4.85 -10.46 -10.67
CA ARG A 143 -4.69 -9.62 -11.86
C ARG A 143 -6.00 -9.53 -12.63
N PHE A 144 -6.39 -8.30 -12.96
CA PHE A 144 -7.52 -7.99 -13.84
C PHE A 144 -7.02 -7.19 -15.05
N ASP A 145 -7.35 -7.69 -16.24
CA ASP A 145 -7.00 -7.07 -17.51
C ASP A 145 -8.28 -6.52 -18.17
N PHE A 146 -8.20 -5.32 -18.71
CA PHE A 146 -9.34 -4.61 -19.29
C PHE A 146 -9.34 -4.67 -20.83
N SER A 147 -8.38 -5.39 -21.44
CA SER A 147 -8.27 -5.55 -22.89
C SER A 147 -9.07 -6.74 -23.47
N GLY A 148 -9.87 -7.42 -22.66
CA GLY A 148 -10.74 -8.51 -23.10
C GLY A 148 -11.91 -8.02 -24.00
N PRO A 149 -12.51 -8.90 -24.82
CA PRO A 149 -13.66 -8.55 -25.64
C PRO A 149 -14.81 -8.04 -24.76
N VAL A 150 -15.34 -6.86 -25.11
CA VAL A 150 -16.56 -6.32 -24.50
C VAL A 150 -17.71 -7.22 -24.93
N VAL A 151 -18.16 -8.09 -24.02
CA VAL A 151 -19.39 -8.85 -24.24
C VAL A 151 -20.53 -7.85 -24.07
N HIS A 152 -21.11 -7.37 -25.17
CA HIS A 152 -22.42 -6.71 -25.12
C HIS A 152 -23.43 -7.75 -24.63
N LEU A 153 -23.96 -7.50 -23.43
CA LEU A 153 -25.13 -8.20 -22.94
C LEU A 153 -26.33 -7.54 -23.64
N ASP A 154 -26.64 -8.03 -24.84
CA ASP A 154 -27.96 -7.86 -25.46
C ASP A 154 -29.01 -8.71 -24.72
#